data_AF-A0A0K2UXM7-F1
#
_entry.id   AF-A0A0K2UXM7-F1
#
_cell.length_a   1.000
_cell.length_b   1.000
_cell.length_c   1.000
_cell.angle_alpha   90.00
_cell.angle_beta   90.00
_cell.angle_gamma   90.00
#
_symmetry.space_group_name_H-M   'P 1'
#
loop_
_entity.id
_entity.type
_entity.pdbx_description
1 polymer ?
#
loop_
_entity_poly.entity_id
_entity_poly.type
_entity_poly.pdbx_seq_one_letter_code
_entity_poly.pdbx_strand_id
1 'polypeptide(L)'
;MALIVERVDLLVNEVFKGIRNSSLMQYSALLGGSVVAYTVGKFLYQLADGIRIHFWSRVCRINLKEKYGDWAIVTGCTSGIGRAITIELASRGINLALIARNPTFLKDLSEYIENEFKVKTLVIKADFKDTGIYEDIRDQLKPIENELGMLFNNVGMSLDQVEDYTIAQNPSILDVINTNISSVALMSKIGIKMMETRRRGIIVNVSSIAGIYVLPLASLYSSTKGFVNHFSRNMYYECRQKGISVQNLVPMGVRTNMLRSLMSNDDIGNTWTTPTSEVYAYNAINTVGRTYQTSGYWCHSVVQWFFGICPLSILESSIHAHLRNSYA
;
A
#
# COMPACT_ATOMS: atom_id res chain seq x y z
N MET A 1 33.36 60.10 6.10
CA MET A 1 32.34 59.04 6.02
C MET A 1 31.96 58.71 4.57
N ALA A 2 31.63 59.68 3.71
CA ALA A 2 31.29 59.46 2.30
C ALA A 2 32.34 58.69 1.48
N LEU A 3 33.62 59.06 1.59
CA LEU A 3 34.75 58.38 0.91
C LEU A 3 34.96 56.91 1.30
N ILE A 4 34.50 56.49 2.49
CA ILE A 4 34.62 55.11 2.95
C ILE A 4 33.50 54.26 2.34
N VAL A 5 32.28 54.82 2.29
CA VAL A 5 31.12 54.18 1.65
C VAL A 5 31.38 53.96 0.15
N GLU A 6 31.88 54.98 -0.54
CA GLU A 6 32.18 54.90 -1.97
C GLU A 6 33.27 53.87 -2.31
N ARG A 7 34.27 53.71 -1.43
CA ARG A 7 35.32 52.67 -1.58
C ARG A 7 34.80 51.26 -1.32
N VAL A 8 33.85 51.11 -0.39
CA VAL A 8 33.20 49.82 -0.13
C VAL A 8 32.30 49.43 -1.31
N ASP A 9 31.53 50.38 -1.86
CA ASP A 9 30.68 50.12 -3.04
C ASP A 9 31.50 49.72 -4.28
N LEU A 10 32.66 50.35 -4.49
CA LEU A 10 33.57 49.96 -5.57
C LEU A 10 34.14 48.55 -5.38
N LEU A 11 34.58 48.21 -4.15
CA LEU A 11 35.09 46.89 -3.82
C LEU A 11 34.02 45.81 -4.02
N VAL A 12 32.80 46.07 -3.55
CA VAL A 12 31.65 45.17 -3.74
C VAL A 12 31.36 44.98 -5.23
N ASN A 13 31.34 46.06 -6.01
CA ASN A 13 31.11 45.99 -7.46
C ASN A 13 32.21 45.25 -8.22
N GLU A 14 33.49 45.40 -7.84
CA GLU A 14 34.59 44.62 -8.43
C GLU A 14 34.52 43.14 -8.06
N VAL A 15 34.23 42.82 -6.80
CA VAL A 15 34.04 41.43 -6.34
C VAL A 15 32.89 40.78 -7.09
N PHE A 16 31.75 41.46 -7.23
CA PHE A 16 30.62 40.94 -8.02
C PHE A 16 30.94 40.80 -9.50
N LYS A 17 31.70 41.72 -10.12
CA LYS A 17 32.17 41.57 -11.51
C LYS A 17 33.11 40.37 -11.66
N GLY A 18 34.02 40.15 -10.70
CA GLY A 18 34.94 39.01 -10.67
C GLY A 18 34.21 37.69 -10.53
N ILE A 19 33.21 37.63 -9.63
CA ILE A 19 32.32 36.46 -9.47
C ILE A 19 31.50 36.25 -10.76
N ARG A 20 30.97 37.31 -11.36
CA ARG A 20 30.14 37.23 -12.57
C ARG A 20 30.87 36.70 -13.80
N ASN A 21 32.18 36.90 -13.86
CA ASN A 21 33.02 36.40 -14.95
C ASN A 21 33.83 35.15 -14.55
N SER A 22 33.57 34.59 -13.36
CA SER A 22 34.27 33.39 -12.89
C SER A 22 33.69 32.13 -13.51
N SER A 23 34.56 31.17 -13.80
CA SER A 23 34.16 29.79 -14.12
C SER A 23 33.30 29.18 -13.00
N LEU A 24 33.53 29.58 -11.74
CA LEU A 24 32.74 29.16 -10.59
C LEU A 24 31.24 29.50 -10.74
N MET A 25 30.90 30.72 -11.14
CA MET A 25 29.49 31.08 -11.35
C MET A 25 28.87 30.30 -12.52
N GLN A 26 29.63 30.03 -13.58
CA GLN A 26 29.16 29.19 -14.69
C GLN A 26 28.92 27.74 -14.23
N TYR A 27 29.83 27.16 -13.44
CA TYR A 27 29.67 25.82 -12.87
C TYR A 27 28.47 25.75 -11.90
N SER A 28 28.29 26.75 -11.03
CA SER A 28 27.12 26.83 -10.14
C SER A 28 25.81 26.96 -10.92
N ALA A 29 25.79 27.75 -12.01
CA ALA A 29 24.62 27.88 -12.87
C ALA A 29 24.30 26.56 -13.59
N LEU A 30 25.31 25.85 -14.11
CA LEU A 30 25.14 24.53 -14.73
C LEU A 30 24.64 23.49 -13.75
N LEU A 31 25.20 23.46 -12.54
CA LEU A 31 24.74 22.58 -11.46
C LEU A 31 23.28 22.89 -11.09
N GLY A 32 22.96 24.16 -10.87
CA GLY A 32 21.60 24.61 -10.55
C GLY A 32 20.60 24.25 -11.65
N GLY A 33 20.95 24.52 -12.91
CA GLY A 33 20.16 24.14 -14.07
C GLY A 33 19.95 22.62 -14.17
N SER A 34 20.98 21.83 -13.87
CA SER A 34 20.90 20.36 -13.88
C SER A 34 19.98 19.82 -12.78
N VAL A 35 20.05 20.38 -11.57
CA VAL A 35 19.15 20.02 -10.45
C VAL A 35 17.71 20.39 -10.76
N VAL A 36 17.46 21.57 -11.34
CA VAL A 36 16.12 21.99 -11.78
C VAL A 36 15.59 21.06 -12.85
N ALA A 37 16.38 20.77 -13.89
CA ALA A 37 15.99 19.87 -14.98
C ALA A 37 15.67 18.46 -14.45
N TYR A 38 16.50 17.91 -13.55
CA TYR A 38 16.24 16.63 -12.90
C TYR A 38 14.96 16.65 -12.07
N THR A 39 14.73 17.70 -11.28
CA THR A 39 13.56 17.83 -10.41
C THR A 39 12.27 17.95 -11.22
N VAL A 40 12.28 18.79 -12.27
CA VAL A 40 11.15 18.94 -13.20
C VAL A 40 10.91 17.62 -13.95
N GLY A 41 11.96 16.97 -14.46
CA GLY A 41 11.85 15.68 -15.15
C GLY A 41 11.26 14.59 -14.25
N LYS A 42 11.74 14.48 -13.00
CA LYS A 42 11.20 13.57 -11.99
C LYS A 42 9.72 13.86 -11.71
N PHE A 43 9.35 15.14 -11.56
CA PHE A 43 7.96 15.53 -11.34
C PHE A 43 7.06 15.15 -12.52
N LEU A 44 7.47 15.48 -13.75
CA LEU A 44 6.70 15.15 -14.96
C LEU A 44 6.54 13.63 -15.12
N TYR A 45 7.59 12.85 -14.83
CA TYR A 45 7.52 11.40 -14.81
C TYR A 45 6.52 10.89 -13.78
N GLN A 46 6.58 11.38 -12.53
CA GLN A 46 5.67 10.99 -11.46
C GLN A 46 4.21 11.36 -11.78
N LEU A 47 3.98 12.53 -12.37
CA LEU A 47 2.67 12.97 -12.81
C LEU A 47 2.11 12.06 -13.91
N ALA A 48 2.92 11.79 -14.95
CA ALA A 48 2.53 10.90 -16.04
C ALA A 48 2.25 9.47 -15.53
N ASP A 49 3.08 8.96 -14.61
CA ASP A 49 2.88 7.64 -14.01
C ASP A 49 1.63 7.59 -13.14
N GLY A 50 1.35 8.64 -12.36
CA GLY A 50 0.11 8.78 -11.60
C GLY A 50 -1.13 8.79 -12.50
N ILE A 51 -1.09 9.53 -13.61
CA ILE A 51 -2.16 9.54 -14.63
C ILE A 51 -2.35 8.13 -15.21
N ARG A 52 -1.26 7.46 -15.59
CA ARG A 52 -1.26 6.10 -16.15
C ARG A 52 -1.85 5.07 -15.17
N ILE A 53 -1.49 5.16 -13.89
CA ILE A 53 -1.91 4.18 -12.87
C ILE A 53 -3.36 4.40 -12.43
N HIS A 54 -3.81 5.64 -12.26
CA HIS A 54 -5.11 5.92 -11.62
C HIS A 54 -6.23 6.34 -12.58
N PHE A 55 -5.89 6.95 -13.72
CA PHE A 55 -6.88 7.48 -14.67
C PHE A 55 -6.93 6.64 -15.94
N TRP A 56 -5.79 6.41 -16.59
CA TRP A 56 -5.73 5.55 -17.79
C TRP A 56 -6.17 4.12 -17.50
N SER A 57 -5.94 3.64 -16.27
CA SER A 57 -6.36 2.32 -15.82
C SER A 57 -7.87 2.11 -15.80
N ARG A 58 -8.66 3.18 -15.68
CA ARG A 58 -10.12 3.14 -15.71
C ARG A 58 -10.65 3.02 -17.13
N VAL A 59 -9.95 3.61 -18.10
CA VAL A 59 -10.31 3.61 -19.52
C VAL A 59 -9.89 2.29 -20.16
N CYS A 60 -8.62 1.92 -20.02
CA CYS A 60 -8.06 0.71 -20.63
C CYS A 60 -7.89 -0.39 -19.59
N ARG A 61 -9.00 -0.94 -19.06
CA ARG A 61 -8.95 -1.96 -17.99
C ARG A 61 -8.24 -3.23 -18.44
N ILE A 62 -7.45 -3.82 -17.54
CA ILE A 62 -6.85 -5.14 -17.75
C ILE A 62 -7.90 -6.20 -17.43
N ASN A 63 -8.13 -7.14 -18.34
CA ASN A 63 -8.89 -8.35 -18.04
C ASN A 63 -8.05 -9.25 -17.12
N LEU A 64 -8.32 -9.16 -15.81
CA LEU A 64 -7.55 -9.90 -14.79
C LEU A 64 -7.69 -11.41 -14.95
N LYS A 65 -8.89 -11.88 -15.35
CA LYS A 65 -9.19 -13.28 -15.58
C LYS A 65 -8.32 -13.87 -16.69
N GLU A 66 -8.28 -13.20 -17.83
CA GLU A 66 -7.46 -13.59 -18.98
C GLU A 66 -5.96 -13.49 -18.68
N LYS A 67 -5.53 -12.42 -17.99
CA LYS A 67 -4.11 -12.17 -17.70
C LYS A 67 -3.53 -13.11 -16.65
N TYR A 68 -4.31 -13.47 -15.62
CA TYR A 68 -3.77 -14.15 -14.43
C TYR A 68 -4.43 -15.51 -14.18
N GLY A 69 -5.76 -15.61 -14.28
CA GLY A 69 -6.50 -16.87 -14.08
C GLY A 69 -7.90 -16.65 -13.52
N ASP A 70 -8.67 -17.73 -13.45
CA ASP A 70 -10.10 -17.67 -13.13
C ASP A 70 -10.41 -17.48 -11.65
N TRP A 71 -9.47 -17.84 -10.78
CA TRP A 71 -9.65 -17.79 -9.34
C TRP A 71 -8.75 -16.77 -8.64
N ALA A 72 -9.29 -16.14 -7.61
CA ALA A 72 -8.54 -15.32 -6.66
C ALA A 72 -8.76 -15.79 -5.22
N ILE A 73 -7.68 -15.85 -4.43
CA ILE A 73 -7.76 -15.97 -2.97
C ILE A 73 -7.83 -14.56 -2.38
N VAL A 74 -8.73 -14.34 -1.42
CA VAL A 74 -8.78 -13.10 -0.62
C VAL A 74 -8.77 -13.45 0.87
N THR A 75 -7.69 -13.07 1.57
CA THR A 75 -7.59 -13.25 3.02
C THR A 75 -8.23 -12.08 3.77
N GLY A 76 -8.95 -12.36 4.86
CA GLY A 76 -9.66 -11.32 5.62
C GLY A 76 -10.80 -10.67 4.82
N CYS A 77 -11.54 -11.47 4.05
CA CYS A 77 -12.56 -11.02 3.10
C CYS A 77 -13.93 -10.64 3.70
N THR A 78 -14.13 -10.77 5.02
CA THR A 78 -15.45 -10.58 5.64
C THR A 78 -15.77 -9.13 6.05
N SER A 79 -14.79 -8.22 6.03
CA SER A 79 -15.04 -6.80 6.33
C SER A 79 -14.05 -5.86 5.62
N GLY A 80 -14.35 -4.56 5.68
CA GLY A 80 -13.48 -3.47 5.22
C GLY A 80 -12.98 -3.63 3.78
N ILE A 81 -11.69 -3.33 3.57
CA ILE A 81 -11.03 -3.39 2.26
C ILE A 81 -11.13 -4.81 1.67
N GLY A 82 -10.95 -5.85 2.47
CA GLY A 82 -11.00 -7.24 2.02
C GLY A 82 -12.35 -7.58 1.40
N ARG A 83 -13.46 -7.28 2.10
CA ARG A 83 -14.81 -7.50 1.57
C ARG A 83 -15.07 -6.72 0.30
N ALA A 84 -14.64 -5.46 0.25
CA ALA A 84 -14.83 -4.63 -0.93
C ALA A 84 -14.01 -5.12 -2.13
N ILE A 85 -12.76 -5.59 -1.92
CA ILE A 85 -11.93 -6.24 -2.94
C ILE A 85 -12.63 -7.51 -3.45
N THR A 86 -13.13 -8.35 -2.55
CA THR A 86 -13.85 -9.57 -2.89
C THR A 86 -15.05 -9.27 -3.79
N ILE A 87 -15.89 -8.30 -3.43
CA ILE A 87 -17.07 -7.93 -4.23
C ILE A 87 -16.65 -7.35 -5.58
N GLU A 88 -15.64 -6.48 -5.63
CA GLU A 88 -15.14 -5.91 -6.88
C GLU A 88 -14.58 -6.99 -7.82
N LEU A 89 -13.85 -7.99 -7.30
CA LEU A 89 -13.36 -9.11 -8.10
C LEU A 89 -14.50 -9.99 -8.63
N ALA A 90 -15.50 -10.28 -7.78
CA ALA A 90 -16.68 -11.03 -8.20
C ALA A 90 -17.45 -10.32 -9.32
N SER A 91 -17.62 -9.00 -9.22
CA SER A 91 -18.25 -8.18 -10.28
C SER A 91 -17.51 -8.22 -11.62
N ARG A 92 -16.24 -8.64 -11.61
CA ARG A 92 -15.39 -8.83 -12.79
C ARG A 92 -15.36 -10.28 -13.28
N GLY A 93 -16.24 -11.14 -12.76
CA GLY A 93 -16.39 -12.54 -13.19
C GLY A 93 -15.29 -13.49 -12.71
N ILE A 94 -14.61 -13.13 -11.61
CA ILE A 94 -13.53 -13.91 -10.99
C ILE A 94 -14.13 -14.77 -9.87
N ASN A 95 -13.80 -16.07 -9.86
CA ASN A 95 -14.19 -17.01 -8.81
C ASN A 95 -13.32 -16.80 -7.56
N LEU A 96 -13.87 -16.99 -6.35
CA LEU A 96 -13.20 -16.55 -5.13
C LEU A 96 -13.02 -17.66 -4.09
N ALA A 97 -11.78 -17.85 -3.65
CA ALA A 97 -11.48 -18.54 -2.41
C ALA A 97 -11.50 -17.54 -1.24
N LEU A 98 -12.51 -17.65 -0.40
CA LEU A 98 -12.81 -16.75 0.71
C LEU A 98 -12.20 -17.31 2.00
N ILE A 99 -11.17 -16.63 2.53
CA ILE A 99 -10.46 -17.08 3.72
C ILE A 99 -10.63 -16.08 4.86
N ALA A 100 -11.34 -16.48 5.93
CA ALA A 100 -11.54 -15.67 7.13
C ALA A 100 -11.93 -16.53 8.36
N ARG A 101 -12.07 -15.88 9.51
CA ARG A 101 -12.30 -16.54 10.81
C ARG A 101 -13.75 -16.87 11.11
N ASN A 102 -14.67 -16.04 10.63
CA ASN A 102 -16.09 -16.14 10.97
C ASN A 102 -16.81 -16.93 9.86
N PRO A 103 -17.25 -18.18 10.14
CA PRO A 103 -17.89 -19.03 9.14
C PRO A 103 -19.25 -18.51 8.68
N THR A 104 -20.01 -17.85 9.57
CA THR A 104 -21.31 -17.26 9.22
C THR A 104 -21.13 -16.17 8.18
N PHE A 105 -20.24 -15.21 8.43
CA PHE A 105 -19.98 -14.12 7.47
C PHE A 105 -19.37 -14.62 6.16
N LEU A 106 -18.58 -15.69 6.19
CA LEU A 106 -18.08 -16.32 4.98
C LEU A 106 -19.21 -16.94 4.15
N LYS A 107 -20.13 -17.65 4.81
CA LYS A 107 -21.29 -18.26 4.15
C LYS A 107 -22.20 -17.20 3.54
N ASP A 108 -22.55 -16.17 4.30
CA ASP A 108 -23.41 -15.08 3.82
C ASP A 108 -22.78 -14.35 2.62
N LEU A 109 -21.46 -14.10 2.67
CA LEU A 109 -20.73 -13.46 1.58
C LEU A 109 -20.63 -14.36 0.34
N SER A 110 -20.40 -15.65 0.54
CA SER A 110 -20.38 -16.67 -0.52
C SER A 110 -21.73 -16.71 -1.24
N GLU A 111 -22.82 -16.90 -0.51
CA GLU A 111 -24.18 -16.96 -1.07
C GLU A 111 -24.54 -15.67 -1.82
N TYR A 112 -24.23 -14.50 -1.24
CA TYR A 112 -24.43 -13.21 -1.90
C TYR A 112 -23.67 -13.13 -3.24
N ILE A 113 -22.39 -13.50 -3.25
CA ILE A 113 -21.52 -13.39 -4.43
C ILE A 113 -21.96 -14.35 -5.54
N GLU A 114 -22.27 -15.60 -5.20
CA GLU A 114 -22.71 -16.60 -6.17
C GLU A 114 -24.07 -16.21 -6.77
N ASN A 115 -24.98 -15.67 -5.96
CA ASN A 115 -26.29 -15.24 -6.42
C ASN A 115 -26.24 -13.98 -7.29
N GLU A 116 -25.49 -12.95 -6.87
CA GLU A 116 -25.46 -11.65 -7.56
C GLU A 116 -24.58 -11.70 -8.83
N PHE A 117 -23.38 -12.27 -8.73
CA PHE A 117 -22.37 -12.18 -9.79
C PHE A 117 -22.21 -13.45 -10.62
N LYS A 118 -22.88 -14.55 -10.23
CA LYS A 118 -22.83 -15.86 -10.93
C LYS A 118 -21.41 -16.42 -11.08
N VAL A 119 -20.54 -16.12 -10.11
CA VAL A 119 -19.20 -16.72 -9.98
C VAL A 119 -19.24 -17.86 -8.96
N LYS A 120 -18.19 -18.69 -8.92
CA LYS A 120 -18.05 -19.76 -7.92
C LYS A 120 -17.30 -19.25 -6.69
N THR A 121 -17.59 -19.82 -5.53
CA THR A 121 -16.81 -19.58 -4.32
C THR A 121 -16.28 -20.86 -3.68
N LEU A 122 -15.19 -20.74 -2.93
CA LEU A 122 -14.60 -21.77 -2.08
C LEU A 122 -14.39 -21.14 -0.70
N VAL A 123 -15.09 -21.64 0.31
CA VAL A 123 -15.05 -21.08 1.67
C VAL A 123 -14.05 -21.84 2.53
N ILE A 124 -13.09 -21.12 3.13
CA ILE A 124 -12.07 -21.69 4.02
C ILE A 124 -12.08 -20.91 5.34
N LYS A 125 -12.39 -21.60 6.44
CA LYS A 125 -12.31 -21.03 7.78
C LYS A 125 -10.86 -21.10 8.26
N ALA A 126 -10.26 -19.96 8.56
CA ALA A 126 -8.89 -19.89 9.06
C ALA A 126 -8.68 -18.70 10.00
N ASP A 127 -7.98 -18.92 11.12
CA ASP A 127 -7.52 -17.86 12.03
C ASP A 127 -6.02 -17.65 11.91
N PHE A 128 -5.65 -16.56 11.23
CA PHE A 128 -4.25 -16.19 10.96
C PHE A 128 -3.42 -15.82 12.20
N LYS A 129 -4.01 -15.85 13.40
CA LYS A 129 -3.25 -15.87 14.66
C LYS A 129 -2.48 -17.18 14.86
N ASP A 130 -3.00 -18.29 14.33
CA ASP A 130 -2.41 -19.62 14.44
C ASP A 130 -1.49 -19.91 13.24
N THR A 131 -0.26 -20.30 13.52
CA THR A 131 0.73 -20.66 12.49
C THR A 131 0.59 -22.09 11.97
N GLY A 132 -0.21 -22.96 12.61
CA GLY A 132 -0.41 -24.35 12.23
C GLY A 132 -1.40 -24.59 11.07
N ILE A 133 -2.12 -23.55 10.63
CA ILE A 133 -3.27 -23.69 9.72
C ILE A 133 -2.91 -23.84 8.23
N TYR A 134 -1.68 -23.51 7.83
CA TYR A 134 -1.36 -23.30 6.40
C TYR A 134 -1.33 -24.58 5.57
N GLU A 135 -1.02 -25.72 6.18
CA GLU A 135 -1.08 -27.03 5.51
C GLU A 135 -2.54 -27.41 5.20
N ASP A 136 -3.45 -27.18 6.15
CA ASP A 136 -4.89 -27.37 5.97
C ASP A 136 -5.47 -26.41 4.91
N ILE A 137 -5.09 -25.13 4.95
CA ILE A 137 -5.45 -24.17 3.89
C ILE A 137 -4.99 -24.66 2.52
N ARG A 138 -3.73 -25.14 2.40
CA ARG A 138 -3.20 -25.65 1.13
C ARG A 138 -4.00 -26.85 0.64
N ASP A 139 -4.37 -27.76 1.53
CA ASP A 139 -5.16 -28.94 1.17
C ASP A 139 -6.58 -28.57 0.70
N GLN A 140 -7.22 -27.61 1.36
CA GLN A 140 -8.53 -27.10 0.94
C GLN A 140 -8.49 -26.34 -0.38
N LEU A 141 -7.33 -25.79 -0.77
CA LEU A 141 -7.13 -25.07 -2.04
C LEU A 141 -6.83 -25.97 -3.24
N LYS A 142 -6.58 -27.28 -3.04
CA LYS A 142 -6.34 -28.26 -4.12
C LYS A 142 -7.36 -28.23 -5.26
N PRO A 143 -8.68 -28.07 -5.03
CA PRO A 143 -9.67 -28.03 -6.11
C PRO A 143 -9.43 -26.92 -7.15
N ILE A 144 -8.70 -25.86 -6.79
CA ILE A 144 -8.44 -24.70 -7.66
C ILE A 144 -6.95 -24.52 -8.00
N GLU A 145 -6.09 -25.49 -7.67
CA GLU A 145 -4.63 -25.38 -7.79
C GLU A 145 -4.18 -24.97 -9.20
N ASN A 146 -4.82 -25.53 -10.23
CA ASN A 146 -4.47 -25.25 -11.63
C ASN A 146 -5.15 -23.98 -12.19
N GLU A 147 -6.06 -23.36 -11.44
CA GLU A 147 -6.85 -22.21 -11.89
C GLU A 147 -6.51 -20.91 -11.16
N LEU A 148 -5.87 -20.98 -9.98
CA LEU A 148 -5.55 -19.82 -9.15
C LEU A 148 -4.69 -18.78 -9.87
N GLY A 149 -5.24 -17.63 -10.24
CA GLY A 149 -4.48 -16.56 -10.89
C GLY A 149 -3.98 -15.48 -9.93
N MET A 150 -4.67 -15.30 -8.81
CA MET A 150 -4.52 -14.10 -7.98
C MET A 150 -4.54 -14.45 -6.49
N LEU A 151 -3.65 -13.84 -5.72
CA LEU A 151 -3.67 -13.90 -4.26
C LEU A 151 -3.70 -12.48 -3.70
N PHE A 152 -4.73 -12.14 -2.93
CA PHE A 152 -4.84 -10.89 -2.19
C PHE A 152 -4.59 -11.15 -0.70
N ASN A 153 -3.35 -10.91 -0.26
CA ASN A 153 -2.98 -10.92 1.15
C ASN A 153 -3.44 -9.62 1.80
N ASN A 154 -4.69 -9.63 2.28
CA ASN A 154 -5.34 -8.46 2.85
C ASN A 154 -5.54 -8.56 4.37
N VAL A 155 -5.60 -9.78 4.93
CA VAL A 155 -5.80 -9.96 6.37
C VAL A 155 -4.79 -9.13 7.17
N GLY A 156 -5.28 -8.48 8.21
CA GLY A 156 -4.46 -7.69 9.10
C GLY A 156 -5.22 -7.33 10.37
N MET A 157 -4.47 -7.03 11.41
CA MET A 157 -4.99 -6.50 12.66
C MET A 157 -4.13 -5.34 13.17
N SER A 158 -4.78 -4.40 13.83
CA SER A 158 -4.15 -3.40 14.67
C SER A 158 -4.33 -3.81 16.13
N LEU A 159 -3.57 -3.19 17.03
CA LEU A 159 -3.93 -3.16 18.44
C LEU A 159 -5.23 -2.37 18.61
N ASP A 160 -6.03 -2.75 19.61
CA ASP A 160 -7.36 -2.18 19.87
C ASP A 160 -7.29 -0.72 20.35
N GLN A 161 -6.12 -0.30 20.86
CA GLN A 161 -5.85 1.06 21.28
C GLN A 161 -4.50 1.54 20.74
N VAL A 162 -4.45 2.84 20.47
CA VAL A 162 -3.22 3.59 20.19
C VAL A 162 -2.56 3.84 21.55
N GLU A 163 -1.44 3.20 21.83
CA GLU A 163 -0.80 3.25 23.14
C GLU A 163 0.72 3.38 23.01
N ASP A 164 1.35 4.08 23.95
CA ASP A 164 2.80 4.11 24.04
C ASP A 164 3.33 2.69 24.32
N TYR A 165 4.13 2.20 23.39
CA TYR A 165 4.68 0.84 23.44
C TYR A 165 5.56 0.58 24.67
N THR A 166 6.09 1.62 25.31
CA THR A 166 6.93 1.49 26.52
C THR A 166 6.14 1.10 27.77
N ILE A 167 4.83 1.35 27.78
CA ILE A 167 3.94 1.04 28.91
C ILE A 167 2.89 -0.02 28.57
N ALA A 168 2.67 -0.27 27.29
CA ALA A 168 1.60 -1.14 26.81
C ALA A 168 1.77 -2.59 27.26
N GLN A 169 0.75 -3.14 27.93
CA GLN A 169 0.71 -4.55 28.36
C GLN A 169 -0.12 -5.37 27.38
N ASN A 170 0.39 -5.55 26.16
CA ASN A 170 -0.38 -6.17 25.07
C ASN A 170 -0.20 -7.70 25.01
N PRO A 171 -1.22 -8.52 25.37
CA PRO A 171 -1.16 -9.98 25.22
C PRO A 171 -1.19 -10.43 23.75
N SER A 172 -1.41 -9.51 22.80
CA SER A 172 -1.66 -9.79 21.38
C SER A 172 -0.44 -9.57 20.47
N ILE A 173 0.77 -9.38 21.00
CA ILE A 173 1.97 -9.12 20.17
C ILE A 173 2.16 -10.22 19.11
N LEU A 174 2.13 -11.48 19.53
CA LEU A 174 2.26 -12.62 18.62
C LEU A 174 1.08 -12.72 17.65
N ASP A 175 -0.13 -12.40 18.09
CA ASP A 175 -1.31 -12.36 17.21
C ASP A 175 -1.12 -11.35 16.07
N VAL A 176 -0.61 -10.14 16.38
CA VAL A 176 -0.33 -9.09 15.39
C VAL A 176 0.78 -9.52 14.43
N ILE A 177 1.86 -10.11 14.96
CA ILE A 177 2.96 -10.64 14.14
C ILE A 177 2.46 -11.75 13.23
N ASN A 178 1.76 -12.76 13.77
CA ASN A 178 1.26 -13.89 12.98
C ASN A 178 0.27 -13.43 11.92
N THR A 179 -0.68 -12.57 12.29
CA THR A 179 -1.71 -12.08 11.39
C THR A 179 -1.17 -11.15 10.30
N ASN A 180 -0.17 -10.30 10.59
CA ASN A 180 0.31 -9.29 9.63
C ASN A 180 1.58 -9.71 8.87
N ILE A 181 2.44 -10.54 9.46
CA ILE A 181 3.74 -10.96 8.90
C ILE A 181 3.64 -12.41 8.42
N SER A 182 3.39 -13.35 9.33
CA SER A 182 3.43 -14.79 9.03
C SER A 182 2.41 -15.16 7.95
N SER A 183 1.20 -14.58 8.01
CA SER A 183 0.16 -14.78 7.01
C SER A 183 0.61 -14.39 5.59
N VAL A 184 1.23 -13.23 5.43
CA VAL A 184 1.68 -12.74 4.12
C VAL A 184 2.79 -13.64 3.59
N ALA A 185 3.75 -14.02 4.42
CA ALA A 185 4.85 -14.89 4.00
C ALA A 185 4.37 -16.29 3.60
N LEU A 186 3.55 -16.94 4.44
CA LEU A 186 3.12 -18.32 4.25
C LEU A 186 2.06 -18.45 3.15
N MET A 187 1.08 -17.54 3.07
CA MET A 187 0.13 -17.51 1.95
C MET A 187 0.82 -17.18 0.63
N SER A 188 1.81 -16.28 0.61
CA SER A 188 2.58 -16.03 -0.62
C SER A 188 3.31 -17.28 -1.08
N LYS A 189 3.89 -18.08 -0.17
CA LYS A 189 4.52 -19.35 -0.53
C LYS A 189 3.53 -20.33 -1.16
N ILE A 190 2.33 -20.46 -0.58
CA ILE A 190 1.23 -21.28 -1.14
C ILE A 190 0.86 -20.79 -2.55
N GLY A 191 0.55 -19.50 -2.68
CA GLY A 191 0.16 -18.90 -3.95
C GLY A 191 1.25 -19.03 -5.03
N ILE A 192 2.51 -18.77 -4.69
CA ILE A 192 3.64 -18.96 -5.61
C ILE A 192 3.65 -20.39 -6.13
N LYS A 193 3.49 -21.40 -5.25
CA LYS A 193 3.61 -22.79 -5.68
C LYS A 193 2.50 -23.21 -6.65
N MET A 194 1.28 -22.73 -6.42
CA MET A 194 0.12 -22.96 -7.29
C MET A 194 0.23 -22.19 -8.63
N MET A 195 0.92 -21.04 -8.65
CA MET A 195 1.06 -20.20 -9.86
C MET A 195 2.31 -20.49 -10.69
N GLU A 196 3.36 -21.04 -10.08
CA GLU A 196 4.71 -21.20 -10.67
C GLU A 196 4.73 -22.15 -11.88
N THR A 197 3.99 -23.25 -11.83
CA THR A 197 3.95 -24.26 -12.90
C THR A 197 3.41 -23.67 -14.21
N ARG A 198 2.39 -22.81 -14.11
CA ARG A 198 1.78 -22.11 -15.26
C ARG A 198 2.52 -20.82 -15.64
N ARG A 199 3.51 -20.43 -14.83
CA ARG A 199 4.28 -19.17 -14.96
C ARG A 199 3.38 -17.95 -15.15
N ARG A 200 2.24 -17.94 -14.46
CA ARG A 200 1.18 -16.96 -14.64
C ARG A 200 0.45 -16.72 -13.32
N GLY A 201 0.48 -15.48 -12.88
CA GLY A 201 -0.30 -15.05 -11.72
C GLY A 201 0.17 -13.73 -11.11
N ILE A 202 -0.54 -13.28 -10.08
CA ILE A 202 -0.19 -12.08 -9.32
C ILE A 202 -0.48 -12.24 -7.83
N ILE A 203 0.45 -11.76 -7.01
CA ILE A 203 0.29 -11.62 -5.57
C ILE A 203 0.14 -10.14 -5.25
N VAL A 204 -0.93 -9.78 -4.57
CA VAL A 204 -1.23 -8.42 -4.12
C VAL A 204 -1.19 -8.41 -2.59
N ASN A 205 -0.21 -7.73 -2.03
CA ASN A 205 -0.06 -7.56 -0.59
C ASN A 205 -0.61 -6.20 -0.16
N VAL A 206 -1.46 -6.16 0.86
CA VAL A 206 -2.01 -4.91 1.40
C VAL A 206 -1.20 -4.47 2.62
N SER A 207 -0.33 -3.49 2.40
CA SER A 207 0.45 -2.84 3.44
C SER A 207 -0.31 -1.65 4.05
N SER A 208 0.38 -0.54 4.31
CA SER A 208 -0.16 0.72 4.81
C SER A 208 0.87 1.82 4.61
N ILE A 209 0.41 3.07 4.52
CA ILE A 209 1.27 4.25 4.59
C ILE A 209 2.11 4.28 5.88
N ALA A 210 1.58 3.69 6.96
CA ALA A 210 2.27 3.51 8.23
C ALA A 210 3.44 2.51 8.15
N GLY A 211 3.58 1.77 7.04
CA GLY A 211 4.77 0.97 6.77
C GLY A 211 5.84 1.72 5.96
N ILE A 212 5.57 2.95 5.52
CA ILE A 212 6.51 3.81 4.80
C ILE A 212 7.04 4.90 5.73
N TYR A 213 6.14 5.52 6.50
CA TYR A 213 6.46 6.55 7.47
C TYR A 213 6.21 6.02 8.88
N VAL A 214 6.92 6.58 9.85
CA VAL A 214 6.72 6.20 11.26
C VAL A 214 5.33 6.58 11.73
N LEU A 215 4.72 5.70 12.52
CA LEU A 215 3.46 5.97 13.21
C LEU A 215 3.66 5.66 14.70
N PRO A 216 4.12 6.66 15.49
CA PRO A 216 4.21 6.54 16.95
C PRO A 216 2.88 6.08 17.55
N LEU A 217 2.94 5.40 18.71
CA LEU A 217 1.77 4.81 19.40
C LEU A 217 1.10 3.63 18.66
N ALA A 218 1.53 3.31 17.44
CA ALA A 218 1.14 2.12 16.68
C ALA A 218 2.39 1.35 16.19
N SER A 219 3.47 1.38 16.98
CA SER A 219 4.81 0.94 16.60
C SER A 219 4.85 -0.50 16.05
N LEU A 220 4.16 -1.44 16.72
CA LEU A 220 4.10 -2.83 16.28
C LEU A 220 3.38 -2.95 14.92
N TYR A 221 2.21 -2.34 14.79
CA TYR A 221 1.45 -2.34 13.53
C TYR A 221 2.25 -1.72 12.38
N SER A 222 2.79 -0.51 12.59
CA SER A 222 3.65 0.21 11.64
C SER A 222 4.83 -0.67 11.18
N SER A 223 5.52 -1.31 12.12
CA SER A 223 6.64 -2.21 11.84
C SER A 223 6.22 -3.42 11.02
N THR A 224 5.08 -4.05 11.33
CA THR A 224 4.58 -5.18 10.53
C THR A 224 4.23 -4.76 9.10
N LYS A 225 3.71 -3.54 8.89
CA LYS A 225 3.45 -3.02 7.55
C LYS A 225 4.74 -2.61 6.82
N GLY A 226 5.78 -2.20 7.55
CA GLY A 226 7.14 -2.05 7.05
C GLY A 226 7.72 -3.36 6.53
N PHE A 227 7.53 -4.47 7.25
CA PHE A 227 7.86 -5.81 6.77
C PHE A 227 7.14 -6.11 5.44
N VAL A 228 5.81 -5.94 5.37
CA VAL A 228 5.03 -6.22 4.15
C VAL A 228 5.53 -5.40 2.97
N ASN A 229 5.86 -4.12 3.17
CA ASN A 229 6.43 -3.26 2.14
C ASN A 229 7.75 -3.80 1.58
N HIS A 230 8.71 -4.08 2.47
CA HIS A 230 10.02 -4.54 2.05
C HIS A 230 9.97 -5.95 1.46
N PHE A 231 9.22 -6.87 2.09
CA PHE A 231 9.01 -8.23 1.63
C PHE A 231 8.39 -8.27 0.23
N SER A 232 7.36 -7.46 -0.03
CA SER A 232 6.72 -7.38 -1.36
C SER A 232 7.68 -6.88 -2.43
N ARG A 233 8.56 -5.92 -2.09
CA ARG A 233 9.57 -5.40 -3.02
C ARG A 233 10.60 -6.46 -3.39
N ASN A 234 11.06 -7.25 -2.42
CA ASN A 234 11.99 -8.36 -2.70
C ASN A 234 11.32 -9.43 -3.56
N MET A 235 10.10 -9.86 -3.19
CA MET A 235 9.35 -10.84 -3.98
C MET A 235 9.06 -10.37 -5.41
N TYR A 236 8.84 -9.06 -5.64
CA TYR A 236 8.65 -8.54 -6.99
C TYR A 236 9.81 -8.88 -7.94
N TYR A 237 11.05 -8.81 -7.47
CA TYR A 237 12.22 -9.16 -8.28
C TYR A 237 12.41 -10.68 -8.39
N GLU A 238 12.20 -11.42 -7.30
CA GLU A 238 12.39 -12.89 -7.25
C GLU A 238 11.32 -13.64 -8.08
N CYS A 239 10.05 -13.22 -7.98
CA CYS A 239 8.92 -13.86 -8.66
C CYS A 239 8.87 -13.55 -10.15
N ARG A 240 9.51 -12.46 -10.61
CA ARG A 240 9.51 -12.07 -12.03
C ARG A 240 10.06 -13.17 -12.94
N GLN A 241 11.11 -13.87 -12.51
CA GLN A 241 11.70 -14.98 -13.26
C GLN A 241 10.78 -16.22 -13.33
N LYS A 242 9.80 -16.30 -12.43
CA LYS A 242 8.78 -17.36 -12.38
C LYS A 242 7.50 -17.01 -13.16
N GLY A 243 7.45 -15.84 -13.81
CA GLY A 243 6.23 -15.37 -14.50
C GLY A 243 5.12 -14.90 -13.55
N ILE A 244 5.43 -14.69 -12.28
CA ILE A 244 4.48 -14.24 -11.25
C ILE A 244 4.76 -12.77 -10.96
N SER A 245 3.73 -11.94 -11.05
CA SER A 245 3.80 -10.53 -10.65
C SER A 245 3.59 -10.39 -9.15
N VAL A 246 4.20 -9.39 -8.53
CA VAL A 246 3.90 -9.00 -7.14
C VAL A 246 3.61 -7.51 -7.11
N GLN A 247 2.54 -7.14 -6.41
CA GLN A 247 2.13 -5.77 -6.22
C GLN A 247 1.87 -5.50 -4.74
N ASN A 248 2.34 -4.34 -4.27
CA ASN A 248 2.10 -3.82 -2.94
C ASN A 248 1.10 -2.67 -2.99
N LEU A 249 -0.04 -2.83 -2.30
CA LEU A 249 -1.00 -1.76 -2.08
C LEU A 249 -0.70 -1.05 -0.77
N VAL A 250 -0.51 0.25 -0.81
CA VAL A 250 -0.15 1.10 0.34
C VAL A 250 -1.31 2.06 0.66
N PRO A 251 -2.44 1.57 1.22
CA PRO A 251 -3.55 2.44 1.58
C PRO A 251 -3.16 3.48 2.64
N MET A 252 -3.83 4.63 2.60
CA MET A 252 -3.98 5.54 3.73
C MET A 252 -5.35 5.28 4.41
N GLY A 253 -5.97 6.30 5.02
CA GLY A 253 -7.27 6.17 5.65
C GLY A 253 -8.33 5.63 4.70
N VAL A 254 -8.90 4.46 5.01
CA VAL A 254 -10.07 3.91 4.32
C VAL A 254 -11.14 3.63 5.37
N ARG A 255 -12.39 4.01 5.11
CA ARG A 255 -13.49 3.83 6.06
C ARG A 255 -13.78 2.35 6.30
N THR A 256 -13.18 1.86 7.38
CA THR A 256 -13.23 0.49 7.89
C THR A 256 -13.41 0.52 9.40
N ASN A 257 -13.83 -0.59 9.99
CA ASN A 257 -13.90 -0.70 11.45
C ASN A 257 -12.53 -0.54 12.12
N MET A 258 -11.45 -0.98 11.46
CA MET A 258 -10.08 -0.81 11.95
C MET A 258 -9.65 0.66 12.00
N LEU A 259 -10.05 1.48 11.03
CA LEU A 259 -9.77 2.92 11.10
C LEU A 259 -10.57 3.59 12.23
N ARG A 260 -11.82 3.15 12.43
CA ARG A 260 -12.70 3.65 13.51
C ARG A 260 -12.20 3.34 14.91
N SER A 261 -11.45 2.26 15.11
CA SER A 261 -10.82 1.99 16.41
C SER A 261 -9.56 2.84 16.64
N LEU A 262 -8.97 3.40 15.58
CA LEU A 262 -7.75 4.19 15.65
C LEU A 262 -8.01 5.70 15.73
N MET A 263 -9.05 6.21 15.08
CA MET A 263 -9.34 7.64 15.01
C MET A 263 -10.70 7.97 15.62
N SER A 264 -10.85 9.19 16.15
CA SER A 264 -12.13 9.69 16.64
C SER A 264 -13.17 9.74 15.50
N ASN A 265 -14.46 9.60 15.82
CA ASN A 265 -15.52 9.61 14.79
C ASN A 265 -15.58 10.93 14.01
N ASP A 266 -15.14 12.04 14.62
CA ASP A 266 -15.13 13.37 14.01
C ASP A 266 -14.05 13.50 12.93
N ASP A 267 -12.93 12.75 13.05
CA ASP A 267 -11.84 12.75 12.07
C ASP A 267 -12.07 11.80 10.87
N ILE A 268 -13.03 10.87 10.99
CA ILE A 268 -13.41 9.92 9.94
C ILE A 268 -14.55 10.49 9.07
N GLY A 269 -14.66 11.82 9.05
CA GLY A 269 -15.53 12.54 8.13
C GLY A 269 -15.29 12.14 6.66
N ASN A 270 -16.28 12.43 5.81
CA ASN A 270 -16.26 12.13 4.38
C ASN A 270 -15.29 13.07 3.63
N THR A 271 -14.00 12.94 3.92
CA THR A 271 -12.94 13.72 3.26
C THR A 271 -12.57 13.06 1.93
N TRP A 272 -12.11 13.88 0.99
CA TRP A 272 -11.65 13.41 -0.32
C TRP A 272 -10.47 12.41 -0.22
N THR A 273 -9.75 12.39 0.91
CA THR A 273 -8.64 11.49 1.24
C THR A 273 -9.06 10.22 1.96
N THR A 274 -10.30 10.08 2.42
CA THR A 274 -10.77 8.90 3.20
C THR A 274 -11.97 8.23 2.52
N PRO A 275 -11.77 7.50 1.42
CA PRO A 275 -12.85 6.87 0.65
C PRO A 275 -13.58 5.78 1.45
N THR A 276 -14.77 5.37 0.98
CA THR A 276 -15.34 4.09 1.43
C THR A 276 -14.46 2.92 1.01
N SER A 277 -14.63 1.77 1.65
CA SER A 277 -13.96 0.53 1.24
C SER A 277 -14.30 0.15 -0.21
N GLU A 278 -15.54 0.37 -0.66
CA GLU A 278 -16.02 0.09 -2.01
C GLU A 278 -15.35 0.99 -3.05
N VAL A 279 -15.32 2.32 -2.81
CA VAL A 279 -14.64 3.27 -3.70
C VAL A 279 -13.15 2.98 -3.74
N TYR A 280 -12.55 2.65 -2.61
CA TYR A 280 -11.15 2.26 -2.56
C TYR A 280 -10.89 0.99 -3.38
N ALA A 281 -11.66 -0.08 -3.17
CA ALA A 281 -11.48 -1.36 -3.85
C ALA A 281 -11.63 -1.21 -5.38
N TYR A 282 -12.67 -0.53 -5.85
CA TYR A 282 -12.85 -0.25 -7.28
C TYR A 282 -11.61 0.39 -7.90
N ASN A 283 -11.03 1.40 -7.23
CA ASN A 283 -9.82 2.06 -7.70
C ASN A 283 -8.59 1.16 -7.60
N ALA A 284 -8.41 0.46 -6.48
CA ALA A 284 -7.27 -0.40 -6.23
C ALA A 284 -7.19 -1.55 -7.25
N ILE A 285 -8.32 -2.22 -7.55
CA ILE A 285 -8.35 -3.31 -8.52
C ILE A 285 -8.04 -2.82 -9.94
N ASN A 286 -8.37 -1.58 -10.31
CA ASN A 286 -7.95 -1.02 -11.60
C ASN A 286 -6.42 -0.84 -11.73
N THR A 287 -5.71 -0.70 -10.61
CA THR A 287 -4.24 -0.59 -10.61
C THR A 287 -3.52 -1.94 -10.72
N VAL A 288 -4.22 -3.05 -10.47
CA VAL A 288 -3.62 -4.40 -10.36
C VAL A 288 -2.87 -4.77 -11.64
N GLY A 289 -1.60 -5.12 -11.49
CA GLY A 289 -0.72 -5.55 -12.58
C GLY A 289 -0.13 -4.41 -13.43
N ARG A 290 -0.18 -3.15 -12.97
CA ARG A 290 0.36 -1.97 -13.67
C ARG A 290 1.64 -1.40 -13.09
N THR A 291 1.90 -1.69 -11.82
CA THR A 291 3.05 -1.22 -11.06
C THR A 291 3.31 -2.17 -9.91
N TYR A 292 4.55 -2.23 -9.43
CA TYR A 292 4.89 -3.03 -8.26
C TYR A 292 4.32 -2.42 -6.96
N GLN A 293 4.10 -1.10 -6.91
CA GLN A 293 3.59 -0.43 -5.72
C GLN A 293 2.70 0.76 -6.09
N THR A 294 1.57 0.90 -5.38
CA THR A 294 0.63 2.02 -5.51
C THR A 294 -0.18 2.15 -4.24
N SER A 295 -0.71 3.34 -3.97
CA SER A 295 -1.67 3.54 -2.88
C SER A 295 -3.06 2.96 -3.18
N GLY A 296 -3.31 2.50 -4.41
CA GLY A 296 -4.61 2.00 -4.88
C GLY A 296 -5.66 3.10 -5.14
N TYR A 297 -5.50 4.28 -4.55
CA TYR A 297 -6.42 5.41 -4.68
C TYR A 297 -5.67 6.72 -4.95
N TRP A 298 -6.11 7.48 -5.95
CA TRP A 298 -5.36 8.62 -6.49
C TRP A 298 -5.12 9.73 -5.45
N CYS A 299 -6.10 10.03 -4.59
CA CYS A 299 -5.92 11.03 -3.53
C CYS A 299 -4.82 10.60 -2.55
N HIS A 300 -4.76 9.32 -2.18
CA HIS A 300 -3.67 8.82 -1.34
C HIS A 300 -2.31 8.99 -2.03
N SER A 301 -2.23 8.78 -3.35
CA SER A 301 -0.98 8.98 -4.10
C SER A 301 -0.55 10.45 -4.14
N VAL A 302 -1.50 11.39 -4.24
CA VAL A 302 -1.21 12.82 -4.14
C VAL A 302 -0.66 13.17 -2.75
N VAL A 303 -1.31 12.71 -1.69
CA VAL A 303 -0.85 12.98 -0.31
C VAL A 303 0.52 12.33 -0.06
N GLN A 304 0.71 11.08 -0.50
CA GLN A 304 1.99 10.40 -0.39
C GLN A 304 3.10 11.12 -1.16
N TRP A 305 2.79 11.72 -2.31
CA TRP A 305 3.73 12.55 -3.08
C TRP A 305 4.16 13.78 -2.28
N PHE A 306 3.22 14.51 -1.66
CA PHE A 306 3.54 15.63 -0.77
C PHE A 306 4.42 15.21 0.41
N PHE A 307 4.12 14.08 1.05
CA PHE A 307 4.97 13.54 2.12
C PHE A 307 6.39 13.22 1.65
N GLY A 308 6.56 12.79 0.39
CA GLY A 308 7.86 12.51 -0.20
C GLY A 308 8.70 13.74 -0.57
N ILE A 309 8.14 14.95 -0.51
CA ILE A 309 8.86 16.21 -0.74
C ILE A 309 9.39 16.77 0.57
N CYS A 310 8.64 16.60 1.66
CA CYS A 310 9.04 17.07 2.98
C CYS A 310 10.26 16.28 3.49
N PRO A 311 11.28 16.96 4.05
CA PRO A 311 12.34 16.27 4.77
C PRO A 311 11.75 15.35 5.83
N LEU A 312 12.19 14.09 5.84
CA LEU A 312 11.61 13.04 6.67
C LEU A 312 11.56 13.43 8.15
N SER A 313 12.64 14.02 8.68
CA SER A 313 12.70 14.48 10.08
C SER A 313 11.60 15.48 10.45
N ILE A 314 11.25 16.40 9.54
CA ILE A 314 10.19 17.40 9.76
C ILE A 314 8.83 16.73 9.75
N LEU A 315 8.60 15.84 8.78
CA LEU A 315 7.35 15.10 8.67
C LEU A 315 7.11 14.22 9.91
N GLU A 316 8.11 13.45 10.32
CA GLU A 316 8.03 12.56 11.49
C GLU A 316 7.82 13.34 12.79
N SER A 317 8.52 14.47 12.96
CA SER A 317 8.31 15.36 14.12
C SER A 317 6.89 15.93 14.15
N SER A 318 6.34 16.29 12.99
CA SER A 318 4.97 16.81 12.88
C SER A 318 3.93 15.74 13.20
N ILE A 319 4.12 14.51 12.69
CA ILE A 319 3.25 13.36 13.00
C ILE A 319 3.30 13.07 14.51
N HIS A 320 4.49 13.02 15.08
CA HIS A 320 4.67 12.77 16.51
C HIS A 320 3.98 13.83 17.38
N ALA A 321 4.16 15.12 17.06
CA ALA A 321 3.51 16.21 17.79
C ALA A 321 1.98 16.15 17.70
N HIS A 322 1.42 15.86 16.52
CA HIS A 322 -0.02 15.74 16.32
C HIS A 322 -0.63 14.57 17.11
N LEU A 323 0.00 13.39 17.05
CA LEU A 323 -0.46 12.22 17.80
C LEU A 323 -0.35 12.45 19.31
N ARG A 324 0.77 13.01 19.80
CA ARG A 324 0.91 13.32 21.22
C ARG A 324 -0.19 14.26 21.72
N ASN A 325 -0.54 15.30 20.96
CA ASN A 325 -1.61 16.23 21.37
C ASN A 325 -3.01 15.61 21.32
N SER A 326 -3.21 14.56 20.51
CA SER A 326 -4.53 13.94 20.31
C SER A 326 -4.80 12.79 21.30
N TYR A 327 -3.76 12.22 21.90
CA TYR A 327 -3.84 11.05 22.79
C TYR A 327 -3.09 11.22 24.13
N ALA A 328 -2.64 12.43 24.48
CA ALA A 328 -2.15 12.78 25.83
C ALA A 328 -3.27 13.43 26.66
#